data_AF-T1CQ75-F1
#
_entry.id   AF-T1CQ75-F1
#
_cell.length_a   1.000
_cell.length_b   1.000
_cell.length_c   1.000
_cell.angle_alpha   90.00
_cell.angle_beta   90.00
_cell.angle_gamma   90.00
#
_symmetry.space_group_name_H-M   'P 1'
#
loop_
_entity.id
_entity.type
_entity.pdbx_description
1 polymer ?
#
loop_
_entity_poly.entity_id
_entity_poly.type
_entity_poly.pdbx_seq_one_letter_code
_entity_poly.pdbx_strand_id
1 'polypeptide(L)'
;QRLYRHLVPQCMSDGAWRQLEAEAVRAVERALERALERPAPDPGRVRRYVFTEHDAAGRLELQEQGGLAPLGVAVAPGGAVAEPEPNRINMLTAIRRTLDVELARNPRMVVFGEDVGPKGGVHGATLGLQERHGAARVFDTSLSEEGIIGRAVGLALAGLLPVPEIQFRKYADPATEQLNDCGTMR
;
A
#
# COMPACT_ATOMS: atom_id res chain seq x y z
N GLN A 1 14.34 22.18 -29.93
CA GLN A 1 14.77 22.32 -31.34
C GLN A 1 14.90 21.00 -32.12
N ARG A 2 15.42 19.90 -31.56
CA ARG A 2 15.49 18.60 -32.29
C ARG A 2 14.09 18.03 -32.61
N LEU A 3 13.16 18.09 -31.64
CA LEU A 3 11.78 17.64 -31.80
C LEU A 3 11.00 18.44 -32.88
N TYR A 4 11.12 19.78 -32.84
CA TYR A 4 10.54 20.68 -33.85
C TYR A 4 10.97 20.30 -35.28
N ARG A 5 12.29 20.13 -35.50
CA ARG A 5 12.83 19.77 -36.82
C ARG A 5 12.32 18.43 -37.35
N HIS A 6 11.93 17.52 -36.46
CA HIS A 6 11.38 16.24 -36.86
C HIS A 6 9.87 16.33 -37.15
N LEU A 7 9.11 17.02 -36.30
CA LEU A 7 7.64 17.03 -36.38
C LEU A 7 7.06 18.08 -37.33
N VAL A 8 7.68 19.25 -37.46
CA VAL A 8 7.15 20.39 -38.24
C VAL A 8 7.28 20.27 -39.78
N PRO A 9 8.09 19.34 -40.34
CA PRO A 9 7.97 18.96 -41.75
C PRO A 9 7.25 17.63 -41.99
N GLN A 10 7.05 16.78 -40.99
CA GLN A 10 6.56 15.39 -41.17
C GLN A 10 5.15 15.13 -40.62
N CYS A 11 4.75 15.83 -39.55
CA CYS A 11 3.56 15.48 -38.77
C CYS A 11 2.62 16.65 -38.49
N MET A 12 3.11 17.91 -38.53
CA MET A 12 2.30 19.10 -38.28
C MET A 12 2.88 20.33 -38.96
N SER A 13 2.10 21.41 -39.09
CA SER A 13 2.57 22.69 -39.63
C SER A 13 3.29 23.54 -38.58
N ASP A 14 4.07 24.53 -39.02
CA ASP A 14 4.70 25.52 -38.12
C ASP A 14 3.66 26.27 -37.28
N GLY A 15 2.52 26.62 -37.88
CA GLY A 15 1.40 27.25 -37.18
C GLY A 15 0.81 26.38 -36.08
N ALA A 16 0.59 25.09 -36.37
CA ALA A 16 0.10 24.13 -35.37
C ALA A 16 1.11 23.93 -34.23
N TRP A 17 2.41 23.89 -34.54
CA TRP A 17 3.47 23.83 -33.53
C TRP A 17 3.44 25.04 -32.60
N ARG A 18 3.41 26.26 -33.17
CA ARG A 18 3.37 27.50 -32.38
C ARG A 18 2.12 27.60 -31.52
N GLN A 19 0.99 27.12 -32.03
CA GLN A 19 -0.24 27.04 -31.24
C GLN A 19 -0.07 26.11 -30.04
N LEU A 20 0.49 24.91 -30.25
CA LEU A 20 0.73 23.95 -29.17
C LEU A 20 1.75 24.47 -28.14
N GLU A 21 2.78 25.18 -28.58
CA GLU A 21 3.74 25.86 -27.70
C GLU A 21 3.03 26.92 -26.85
N ALA A 22 2.18 27.75 -27.46
CA ALA A 22 1.40 28.75 -26.73
C ALA A 22 0.38 28.11 -25.76
N GLU A 23 -0.22 26.98 -26.13
CA GLU A 23 -1.11 26.22 -25.24
C GLU A 23 -0.36 25.62 -24.04
N ALA A 24 0.84 25.08 -24.26
CA ALA A 24 1.68 24.55 -23.20
C ALA A 24 2.11 25.66 -22.23
N VAL A 25 2.53 26.82 -22.74
CA VAL A 25 2.85 27.99 -21.92
C VAL A 25 1.66 28.40 -21.06
N ARG A 26 0.48 28.58 -21.67
CA ARG A 26 -0.74 28.91 -20.92
C ARG A 26 -1.12 27.83 -19.90
N ALA A 27 -0.85 26.55 -20.17
CA ALA A 27 -1.11 25.48 -19.22
C ALA A 27 -0.18 25.54 -18.00
N VAL A 28 1.10 25.87 -18.21
CA VAL A 28 2.07 26.09 -17.14
C VAL A 28 1.70 27.33 -16.31
N GLU A 29 1.35 28.44 -16.95
CA GLU A 29 0.92 29.68 -16.28
C GLU A 29 -0.31 29.45 -15.39
N ARG A 30 -1.36 28.80 -15.92
CA ARG A 30 -2.54 28.43 -15.11
C ARG A 30 -2.20 27.46 -13.97
N ALA A 31 -1.25 26.55 -14.17
CA ALA A 31 -0.82 25.64 -13.11
C ALA A 31 -0.06 26.39 -12.01
N LEU A 32 0.76 27.37 -12.38
CA LEU A 32 1.45 28.25 -11.45
C LEU A 32 0.47 29.10 -10.64
N GLU A 33 -0.52 29.74 -11.29
CA GLU A 33 -1.57 30.51 -10.60
C GLU A 33 -2.27 29.66 -9.54
N ARG A 34 -2.77 28.46 -9.92
CA ARG A 34 -3.41 27.54 -8.97
C ARG A 34 -2.48 27.11 -7.82
N ALA A 35 -1.19 26.94 -8.10
CA ALA A 35 -0.23 26.54 -7.07
C ALA A 35 0.04 27.69 -6.08
N LEU A 36 0.12 28.93 -6.57
CA LEU A 36 0.31 30.13 -5.76
C LEU A 36 -0.94 30.48 -4.92
N GLU A 37 -2.14 30.19 -5.43
CA GLU A 37 -3.40 30.38 -4.71
C GLU A 37 -3.64 29.32 -3.62
N ARG A 38 -2.88 28.21 -3.65
CA ARG A 38 -3.07 27.11 -2.71
C ARG A 38 -2.64 27.57 -1.31
N PRO A 39 -3.53 27.52 -0.30
CA PRO A 39 -3.16 27.89 1.06
C PRO A 39 -2.06 26.96 1.58
N ALA A 40 -1.21 27.49 2.46
CA ALA A 40 -0.22 26.68 3.15
C ALA A 40 -0.91 25.50 3.86
N PRO A 41 -0.32 24.30 3.84
CA PRO A 41 -0.88 23.15 4.54
C PRO A 41 -0.96 23.43 6.04
N ASP A 42 -2.06 23.05 6.67
CA ASP A 42 -2.28 23.19 8.11
C ASP A 42 -1.37 22.22 8.89
N PRO A 43 -0.36 22.71 9.64
CA PRO A 43 0.55 21.85 10.41
C PRO A 43 -0.17 21.03 11.48
N GLY A 44 -1.34 21.48 11.95
CA GLY A 44 -2.15 20.76 12.94
C GLY A 44 -2.69 19.42 12.44
N ARG A 45 -2.83 19.26 11.11
CA ARG A 45 -3.33 18.03 10.48
C ARG A 45 -2.25 16.98 10.24
N VAL A 46 -0.98 17.29 10.48
CA VAL A 46 0.13 16.37 10.21
C VAL A 46 -0.01 15.08 11.03
N ARG A 47 -0.66 15.08 12.19
CA ARG A 47 -0.83 13.85 12.99
C ARG A 47 -2.12 13.08 12.70
N ARG A 48 -2.97 13.58 11.81
CA ARG A 48 -4.25 12.95 11.51
C ARG A 48 -4.01 11.52 11.01
N TYR A 49 -4.71 10.55 11.60
CA TYR A 49 -4.62 9.12 11.29
C TYR A 49 -3.28 8.45 11.63
N VAL A 50 -2.40 9.12 12.39
CA VAL A 50 -1.24 8.45 13.01
C VAL A 50 -1.71 7.54 14.14
N PHE A 51 -2.75 7.97 14.85
CA PHE A 51 -3.43 7.20 15.88
C PHE A 51 -4.92 7.08 15.54
N THR A 52 -5.63 6.27 16.31
CA THR A 52 -7.08 6.17 16.23
C THR A 52 -7.72 7.52 16.58
N GLU A 53 -8.39 8.13 15.61
CA GLU A 53 -9.05 9.42 15.77
C GLU A 53 -10.51 9.24 16.25
N HIS A 54 -11.06 10.26 16.89
CA HIS A 54 -12.46 10.32 17.28
C HIS A 54 -13.07 11.65 16.83
N ASP A 55 -14.32 11.60 16.39
CA ASP A 55 -15.08 12.81 16.04
C ASP A 55 -15.47 13.63 17.28
N ALA A 56 -16.08 14.80 17.05
CA ALA A 56 -16.50 15.70 18.12
C ALA A 56 -17.52 15.10 19.11
N ALA A 57 -18.17 13.98 18.75
CA ALA A 57 -19.09 13.24 19.62
C ALA A 57 -18.43 12.02 20.29
N GLY A 58 -17.12 11.85 20.15
CA GLY A 58 -16.36 10.75 20.73
C GLY A 58 -16.54 9.42 19.99
N ARG A 59 -17.06 9.42 18.76
CA ARG A 59 -17.14 8.20 17.94
C ARG A 59 -15.84 8.00 17.19
N LEU A 60 -15.45 6.74 16.97
CA LEU A 60 -14.29 6.39 16.16
C LEU A 60 -14.41 6.98 14.75
N GLU A 61 -13.43 7.77 14.34
CA GLU A 61 -13.28 8.20 12.96
C GLU A 61 -12.53 7.09 12.19
N LEU A 62 -13.31 6.25 11.50
CA LEU A 62 -12.77 5.13 10.74
C LEU A 62 -12.01 5.64 9.51
N GLN A 63 -10.95 4.93 9.17
CA GLN A 63 -10.19 5.18 7.96
C GLN A 63 -11.07 4.99 6.72
N GLU A 64 -11.00 5.95 5.79
CA GLU A 64 -11.73 5.90 4.51
C GLU A 64 -11.05 4.99 3.48
N GLN A 65 -9.75 4.71 3.68
CA GLN A 65 -8.92 3.91 2.78
C GLN A 65 -8.12 2.86 3.57
N GLY A 66 -7.86 1.71 2.95
CA GLY A 66 -7.23 0.56 3.61
C GLY A 66 -8.11 -0.15 4.66
N GLY A 67 -7.64 -1.26 5.21
CA GLY A 67 -8.33 -2.00 6.29
C GLY A 67 -9.63 -2.72 5.90
N LEU A 68 -10.55 -2.90 6.86
CA LEU A 68 -11.84 -3.59 6.69
C LEU A 68 -13.04 -2.62 6.66
N ALA A 69 -12.91 -1.45 7.29
CA ALA A 69 -14.00 -0.48 7.44
C ALA A 69 -14.59 0.02 6.10
N PRO A 70 -13.78 0.41 5.09
CA PRO A 70 -14.31 0.83 3.79
C PRO A 70 -15.06 -0.27 3.03
N LEU A 71 -14.86 -1.53 3.39
CA LEU A 71 -15.55 -2.68 2.78
C LEU A 71 -16.88 -3.00 3.48
N GLY A 72 -17.28 -2.22 4.49
CA GLY A 72 -18.48 -2.48 5.27
C GLY A 72 -18.39 -3.75 6.11
N VAL A 73 -17.18 -4.28 6.34
CA VAL A 73 -16.98 -5.50 7.13
C VAL A 73 -17.12 -5.14 8.61
N ALA A 74 -18.19 -5.62 9.23
CA ALA A 74 -18.40 -5.48 10.67
C ALA A 74 -17.41 -6.38 11.43
N VAL A 75 -16.54 -5.76 12.22
CA VAL A 75 -15.69 -6.50 13.18
C VAL A 75 -16.53 -6.78 14.41
N ALA A 76 -16.58 -8.04 14.85
CA ALA A 76 -17.26 -8.39 16.09
C ALA A 76 -16.58 -7.63 17.24
N PRO A 77 -17.34 -7.02 18.17
CA PRO A 77 -16.74 -6.34 19.31
C PRO A 77 -15.92 -7.35 20.11
N GLY A 78 -14.61 -7.12 20.18
CA GLY A 78 -13.73 -7.84 21.08
C GLY A 78 -13.96 -7.38 22.53
N GLY A 79 -13.80 -8.28 23.49
CA GLY A 79 -13.75 -7.91 24.90
C GLY A 79 -12.36 -7.39 25.29
N ALA A 80 -12.30 -6.52 26.30
CA ALA A 80 -11.03 -6.13 26.93
C ALA A 80 -10.42 -7.25 27.79
N VAL A 81 -11.21 -8.29 28.08
CA VAL A 81 -10.80 -9.45 28.87
C VAL A 81 -10.56 -10.61 27.91
N ALA A 82 -9.35 -11.19 27.97
CA ALA A 82 -9.03 -12.37 27.20
C ALA A 82 -9.78 -13.58 27.75
N GLU A 83 -10.51 -14.30 26.89
CA GLU A 83 -11.11 -15.59 27.22
C GLU A 83 -10.17 -16.72 26.76
N PRO A 84 -9.49 -17.42 27.69
CA PRO A 84 -8.53 -18.45 27.31
C PRO A 84 -9.24 -19.68 26.76
N GLU A 85 -8.85 -20.10 25.56
CA GLU A 85 -9.23 -21.41 25.02
C GLU A 85 -8.47 -22.54 25.76
N PRO A 86 -9.07 -23.74 25.89
CA PRO A 86 -8.43 -24.86 26.59
C PRO A 86 -7.16 -25.37 25.90
N ASN A 87 -7.03 -25.15 24.59
CA ASN A 87 -5.89 -25.60 23.80
C ASN A 87 -4.87 -24.47 23.59
N ARG A 88 -3.66 -24.66 24.11
CA ARG A 88 -2.55 -23.73 23.84
C ARG A 88 -2.10 -23.86 22.39
N ILE A 89 -1.96 -22.72 21.71
CA ILE A 89 -1.37 -22.64 20.38
C ILE A 89 0.00 -21.95 20.45
N ASN A 90 0.91 -22.33 19.56
CA ASN A 90 2.17 -21.61 19.40
C ASN A 90 1.99 -20.34 18.55
N MET A 91 2.98 -19.44 18.60
CA MET A 91 2.95 -18.17 17.88
C MET A 91 2.75 -18.35 16.36
N LEU A 92 3.40 -19.35 15.77
CA LEU A 92 3.26 -19.66 14.34
C LEU A 92 1.82 -20.00 13.96
N THR A 93 1.17 -20.83 14.79
CA THR A 93 -0.24 -21.21 14.59
C THR A 93 -1.15 -20.00 14.77
N ALA A 94 -0.86 -19.12 15.73
CA ALA A 94 -1.61 -17.89 15.91
C ALA A 94 -1.49 -16.97 14.68
N ILE A 95 -0.27 -16.71 14.19
CA ILE A 95 -0.02 -15.91 12.97
C ILE A 95 -0.78 -16.49 11.79
N ARG A 96 -0.62 -17.78 11.52
CA ARG A 96 -1.28 -18.45 10.39
C ARG A 96 -2.80 -18.37 10.45
N ARG A 97 -3.39 -18.60 11.63
CA ARG A 97 -4.85 -18.47 11.84
C ARG A 97 -5.33 -17.05 11.58
N THR A 98 -4.58 -16.04 12.05
CA THR A 98 -4.91 -14.64 11.81
C THR A 98 -4.86 -14.30 10.32
N LEU A 99 -3.81 -14.71 9.61
CA LEU A 99 -3.69 -14.49 8.16
C LEU A 99 -4.80 -15.19 7.38
N ASP A 100 -5.14 -16.43 7.73
CA ASP A 100 -6.21 -17.20 7.10
C ASP A 100 -7.58 -16.52 7.25
N VAL A 101 -7.91 -16.05 8.45
CA VAL A 101 -9.15 -15.33 8.73
C VAL A 101 -9.21 -14.01 7.96
N GLU A 102 -8.11 -13.25 7.94
CA GLU A 102 -8.08 -11.96 7.24
C GLU A 102 -8.13 -12.14 5.71
N LEU A 103 -7.41 -13.12 5.15
CA LEU A 103 -7.47 -13.43 3.72
C LEU A 103 -8.89 -13.80 3.26
N ALA A 104 -9.62 -14.54 4.10
CA ALA A 104 -11.01 -14.92 3.83
C ALA A 104 -11.99 -13.73 3.88
N ARG A 105 -11.73 -12.73 4.71
CA ARG A 105 -12.63 -11.58 4.93
C ARG A 105 -12.29 -10.38 4.06
N ASN A 106 -11.02 -10.19 3.76
CA ASN A 106 -10.52 -9.00 3.09
C ASN A 106 -10.06 -9.35 1.67
N PRO A 107 -10.85 -9.06 0.63
CA PRO A 107 -10.46 -9.33 -0.76
C PRO A 107 -9.22 -8.54 -1.22
N ARG A 108 -8.83 -7.50 -0.47
CA ARG A 108 -7.69 -6.64 -0.79
C ARG A 108 -6.37 -7.14 -0.23
N MET A 109 -6.41 -8.13 0.67
CA MET A 109 -5.21 -8.61 1.35
C MET A 109 -4.36 -9.49 0.44
N VAL A 110 -3.05 -9.29 0.37
CA VAL A 110 -2.14 -10.22 -0.32
C VAL A 110 -0.95 -10.53 0.55
N VAL A 111 -0.55 -11.79 0.62
CA VAL A 111 0.57 -12.27 1.44
C VAL A 111 1.67 -12.76 0.49
N PHE A 112 2.88 -12.24 0.62
CA PHE A 112 3.93 -12.59 -0.33
C PHE A 112 5.32 -12.41 0.26
N GLY A 113 6.29 -13.05 -0.35
CA GLY A 113 7.68 -13.05 0.08
C GLY A 113 8.40 -14.24 -0.52
N GLU A 114 9.60 -14.52 -0.05
CA GLU A 114 10.36 -15.66 -0.55
C GLU A 114 9.86 -16.94 0.13
N ASP A 115 9.58 -17.97 -0.66
CA ASP A 115 9.03 -19.26 -0.21
C ASP A 115 7.65 -19.18 0.51
N VAL A 116 6.95 -18.05 0.44
CA VAL A 116 5.67 -17.80 1.12
C VAL A 116 4.51 -18.59 0.52
N GLY A 117 4.54 -18.88 -0.78
CA GLY A 117 3.46 -19.52 -1.54
C GLY A 117 3.31 -21.01 -1.23
N PRO A 118 3.78 -21.94 -2.10
CA PRO A 118 3.59 -23.37 -1.90
C PRO A 118 4.27 -23.91 -0.64
N LYS A 119 5.46 -23.41 -0.32
CA LYS A 119 6.25 -23.88 0.84
C LYS A 119 5.69 -23.40 2.17
N GLY A 120 5.05 -22.24 2.20
CA GLY A 120 4.42 -21.70 3.42
C GLY A 120 5.35 -20.91 4.33
N GLY A 121 6.39 -20.31 3.77
CA GLY A 121 7.42 -19.55 4.48
C GLY A 121 8.47 -20.46 5.10
N VAL A 122 9.64 -19.89 5.43
CA VAL A 122 10.77 -20.66 5.98
C VAL A 122 10.42 -21.35 7.30
N HIS A 123 9.58 -20.70 8.10
CA HIS A 123 9.14 -21.21 9.40
C HIS A 123 7.74 -21.85 9.36
N GLY A 124 7.05 -21.87 8.20
CA GLY A 124 5.71 -22.42 8.08
C GLY A 124 4.58 -21.45 8.47
N ALA A 125 4.82 -20.14 8.49
CA ALA A 125 3.83 -19.13 8.94
C ALA A 125 2.64 -19.02 7.98
N THR A 126 2.84 -19.36 6.71
CA THR A 126 1.84 -19.27 5.64
C THR A 126 1.49 -20.63 5.05
N LEU A 127 1.86 -21.72 5.72
CA LEU A 127 1.61 -23.10 5.28
C LEU A 127 0.13 -23.35 4.97
N GLY A 128 -0.12 -23.81 3.74
CA GLY A 128 -1.47 -24.14 3.23
C GLY A 128 -2.33 -22.94 2.84
N LEU A 129 -1.85 -21.70 3.03
CA LEU A 129 -2.64 -20.51 2.70
C LEU A 129 -2.81 -20.34 1.19
N GLN A 130 -1.80 -20.64 0.39
CA GLN A 130 -1.91 -20.56 -1.08
C GLN A 130 -2.90 -21.58 -1.64
N GLU A 131 -2.89 -22.81 -1.16
CA GLU A 131 -3.86 -23.84 -1.57
C GLU A 131 -5.30 -23.40 -1.29
N ARG A 132 -5.51 -22.70 -0.16
CA ARG A 132 -6.83 -22.25 0.28
C ARG A 132 -7.30 -20.96 -0.39
N HIS A 133 -6.42 -19.98 -0.57
CA HIS A 133 -6.77 -18.62 -1.02
C HIS A 133 -6.34 -18.32 -2.46
N GLY A 134 -5.58 -19.23 -3.08
CA GLY A 134 -5.11 -19.15 -4.46
C GLY A 134 -3.81 -18.37 -4.64
N ALA A 135 -3.11 -18.68 -5.74
CA ALA A 135 -1.82 -18.08 -6.10
C ALA A 135 -1.89 -16.57 -6.42
N ALA A 136 -3.08 -16.00 -6.63
CA ALA A 136 -3.23 -14.56 -6.80
C ALA A 136 -3.19 -13.79 -5.46
N ARG A 137 -3.42 -14.49 -4.33
CA ARG A 137 -3.53 -13.89 -2.99
C ARG A 137 -2.35 -14.24 -2.09
N VAL A 138 -1.75 -15.40 -2.29
CA VAL A 138 -0.56 -15.86 -1.55
C VAL A 138 0.48 -16.35 -2.57
N PHE A 139 1.65 -15.72 -2.65
CA PHE A 139 2.60 -16.01 -3.72
C PHE A 139 4.06 -15.71 -3.39
N ASP A 140 4.96 -16.34 -4.14
CA ASP A 140 6.39 -16.13 -4.02
C ASP A 140 6.86 -14.89 -4.78
N THR A 141 7.92 -14.26 -4.27
CA THR A 141 8.64 -13.17 -4.94
C THR A 141 10.03 -13.58 -5.39
N SER A 142 10.69 -12.72 -6.16
CA SER A 142 12.14 -12.79 -6.37
C SER A 142 12.89 -12.62 -5.04
N LEU A 143 14.13 -13.11 -5.01
CA LEU A 143 15.06 -12.95 -3.88
C LEU A 143 15.60 -11.51 -3.82
N SER A 144 14.77 -10.56 -3.40
CA SER A 144 15.10 -9.14 -3.29
C SER A 144 14.22 -8.50 -2.23
N GLU A 145 14.81 -8.22 -1.06
CA GLU A 145 14.09 -7.67 0.09
C GLU A 145 13.63 -6.23 -0.17
N GLU A 146 14.46 -5.42 -0.84
CA GLU A 146 14.07 -4.09 -1.29
C GLU A 146 12.88 -4.14 -2.25
N GLY A 147 12.83 -5.13 -3.14
CA GLY A 147 11.75 -5.33 -4.09
C GLY A 147 10.46 -5.80 -3.42
N ILE A 148 10.57 -6.65 -2.39
CA ILE A 148 9.44 -7.10 -1.56
C ILE A 148 8.80 -5.90 -0.87
N ILE A 149 9.58 -5.06 -0.19
CA ILE A 149 9.05 -3.90 0.52
C ILE A 149 8.56 -2.83 -0.46
N GLY A 150 9.30 -2.53 -1.53
CA GLY A 150 8.87 -1.59 -2.56
C GLY A 150 7.55 -2.01 -3.22
N ARG A 151 7.36 -3.30 -3.49
CA ARG A 151 6.08 -3.85 -3.96
C ARG A 151 4.96 -3.66 -2.93
N ALA A 152 5.23 -3.93 -1.65
CA ALA A 152 4.26 -3.71 -0.59
C ALA A 152 3.78 -2.26 -0.57
N VAL A 153 4.71 -1.31 -0.62
CA VAL A 153 4.39 0.12 -0.67
C VAL A 153 3.50 0.46 -1.87
N GLY A 154 3.86 0.01 -3.08
CA GLY A 154 3.05 0.26 -4.27
C GLY A 154 1.65 -0.36 -4.21
N LEU A 155 1.52 -1.58 -3.66
CA LEU A 155 0.22 -2.24 -3.46
C LEU A 155 -0.65 -1.48 -2.45
N ALA A 156 -0.06 -1.00 -1.36
CA ALA A 156 -0.76 -0.21 -0.36
C ALA A 156 -1.29 1.11 -0.97
N LEU A 157 -0.47 1.80 -1.76
CA LEU A 157 -0.88 3.01 -2.49
C LEU A 157 -1.99 2.74 -3.51
N ALA A 158 -2.00 1.55 -4.12
CA ALA A 158 -3.08 1.10 -4.99
C ALA A 158 -4.36 0.68 -4.24
N GLY A 159 -4.38 0.80 -2.90
CA GLY A 159 -5.53 0.51 -2.05
C GLY A 159 -5.64 -0.95 -1.59
N LEU A 160 -4.60 -1.77 -1.79
CA LEU A 160 -4.55 -3.15 -1.30
C LEU A 160 -4.03 -3.23 0.15
N LEU A 161 -4.14 -4.41 0.77
CA LEU A 161 -3.59 -4.70 2.09
C LEU A 161 -2.41 -5.71 1.97
N PRO A 162 -1.20 -5.23 1.69
CA PRO A 162 -0.04 -6.11 1.53
C PRO A 162 0.48 -6.63 2.88
N VAL A 163 0.87 -7.90 2.92
CA VAL A 163 1.59 -8.54 4.01
C VAL A 163 2.88 -9.16 3.45
N PRO A 164 3.97 -8.37 3.36
CA PRO A 164 5.27 -8.88 2.94
C PRO A 164 5.95 -9.68 4.06
N GLU A 165 6.57 -10.82 3.72
CA GLU A 165 7.44 -11.60 4.61
C GLU A 165 8.88 -11.56 4.09
N ILE A 166 9.82 -11.16 4.95
CA ILE A 166 11.26 -11.33 4.74
C ILE A 166 11.69 -12.58 5.54
N GLN A 167 12.38 -13.53 4.90
CA GLN A 167 12.70 -14.84 5.50
C GLN A 167 13.36 -14.74 6.89
N PHE A 168 14.33 -13.85 7.03
CA PHE A 168 15.06 -13.62 8.27
C PHE A 168 15.37 -12.14 8.44
N ARG A 169 15.30 -11.65 9.69
CA ARG A 169 15.60 -10.24 10.00
C ARG A 169 16.97 -9.77 9.45
N LYS A 170 17.99 -10.64 9.44
CA LYS A 170 19.33 -10.28 8.92
C LYS A 170 19.34 -9.84 7.45
N TYR A 171 18.29 -10.17 6.68
CA TYR A 171 18.15 -9.77 5.29
C TYR A 171 17.33 -8.49 5.10
N ALA A 172 16.83 -7.86 6.18
CA ALA A 172 16.03 -6.65 6.05
C ALA A 172 16.87 -5.39 5.76
N ASP A 173 18.18 -5.42 5.99
CA ASP A 173 19.05 -4.24 5.88
C ASP A 173 19.07 -3.63 4.46
N PRO A 174 19.13 -4.43 3.36
CA PRO A 174 18.93 -3.92 1.99
C PRO A 174 17.62 -3.16 1.75
N ALA A 175 16.55 -3.47 2.49
CA ALA A 175 15.24 -2.82 2.34
C ALA A 175 15.05 -1.59 3.24
N THR A 176 16.11 -1.15 3.94
CA THR A 176 16.04 -0.07 4.93
C THR A 176 15.51 1.23 4.35
N GLU A 177 15.92 1.58 3.13
CA GLU A 177 15.47 2.81 2.49
C GLU A 177 13.95 2.77 2.25
N GLN A 178 13.43 1.69 1.68
CA GLN A 178 12.00 1.52 1.42
C GLN A 178 11.18 1.46 2.72
N LEU A 179 11.73 0.89 3.79
CA LEU A 179 11.11 0.87 5.13
C LEU A 179 11.09 2.26 5.78
N ASN A 180 12.08 3.10 5.52
CA ASN A 180 12.10 4.48 6.02
C ASN A 180 11.15 5.37 5.21
N ASP A 181 11.19 5.25 3.88
CA ASP A 181 10.40 6.05 2.96
C ASP A 181 8.90 5.77 3.06
N CYS A 182 8.50 4.55 3.38
CA CYS A 182 7.07 4.26 3.57
C CYS A 182 6.45 5.10 4.70
N GLY A 183 7.24 5.57 5.67
CA GLY A 183 6.77 6.45 6.75
C GLY A 183 6.62 7.92 6.35
N THR A 184 7.27 8.36 5.26
CA THR A 184 7.24 9.74 4.77
C THR A 184 6.20 9.96 3.68
N MET A 185 5.73 8.89 3.01
CA MET A 185 4.66 8.96 2.04
C MET A 185 3.29 9.13 2.71
N ARG A 186 2.71 10.31 2.58
CA ARG A 186 1.35 10.68 3.03
C ARG A 186 0.62 11.46 1.94
#